data_AF-A0A562EPE4-F1
#
_entry.id   AF-A0A562EPE4-F1
#
_cell.length_a   1.000
_cell.length_b   1.000
_cell.length_c   1.000
_cell.angle_alpha   90.00
_cell.angle_beta   90.00
_cell.angle_gamma   90.00
#
_symmetry.space_group_name_H-M   'P 1'
#
loop_
_entity.id
_entity.type
_entity.pdbx_description
1 polymer ?
#
loop_
_entity_poly.entity_id
_entity_poly.type
_entity_poly.pdbx_seq_one_letter_code
_entity_poly.pdbx_strand_id
1 'polypeptide(L)'
;MNLRKCAAVLSAACLMLGGAALPSQANGIAFAYAPEQGGGVCVGEDAASTIDCARQKCAERAGSIEDCAPMAWCEGPGWSAGVGVMHKEGIHWSEFTCGWPSREAALAAAKVRCDLSFRENIDSCFAGVVYDPEGNEIILDDE
;
A
#
# COMPACT_ATOMS: atom_id res chain seq x y z
N MET A 1 -42.38 -67.16 4.78
CA MET A 1 -42.33 -65.97 5.66
C MET A 1 -41.02 -66.05 6.44
N ASN A 2 -40.10 -65.10 6.48
CA ASN A 2 -40.07 -63.70 6.06
C ASN A 2 -38.61 -63.27 5.83
N LEU A 3 -38.40 -62.48 4.77
CA LEU A 3 -37.66 -61.20 4.67
C LEU A 3 -36.45 -60.99 5.62
N ARG A 4 -35.31 -60.42 5.23
CA ARG A 4 -34.85 -59.74 4.01
C ARG A 4 -33.35 -59.46 4.24
N LYS A 5 -32.57 -59.57 3.17
CA LYS A 5 -31.17 -59.13 3.02
C LYS A 5 -31.02 -57.64 3.33
N CYS A 6 -29.92 -57.21 3.95
CA CYS A 6 -29.33 -55.89 3.74
C CYS A 6 -27.83 -55.92 4.07
N ALA A 7 -27.02 -55.95 3.01
CA ALA A 7 -25.61 -55.64 3.03
C ALA A 7 -25.40 -54.15 3.34
N ALA A 8 -24.29 -53.81 4.01
CA ALA A 8 -23.76 -52.45 4.00
C ALA A 8 -22.23 -52.53 3.88
N VAL A 9 -21.76 -52.35 2.65
CA VAL A 9 -20.37 -52.15 2.26
C VAL A 9 -19.95 -50.76 2.76
N LEU A 10 -18.96 -50.68 3.65
CA LEU A 10 -18.33 -49.42 4.05
C LEU A 10 -17.45 -48.92 2.89
N SER A 11 -17.99 -48.04 2.05
CA SER A 11 -17.21 -47.24 1.11
C SER A 11 -16.63 -46.02 1.83
N ALA A 12 -15.31 -46.03 2.01
CA ALA A 12 -14.53 -44.87 2.40
C ALA A 12 -14.49 -43.86 1.23
N ALA A 13 -15.40 -42.89 1.25
CA ALA A 13 -15.32 -41.71 0.40
C ALA A 13 -14.48 -40.65 1.11
N CYS A 14 -13.19 -40.59 0.77
CA CYS A 14 -12.34 -39.44 1.09
C CYS A 14 -12.94 -38.19 0.46
N LEU A 15 -13.62 -37.38 1.27
CA LEU A 15 -13.95 -35.99 1.00
C LEU A 15 -12.64 -35.22 0.81
N MET A 16 -12.18 -35.16 -0.43
CA MET A 16 -11.20 -34.18 -0.89
C MET A 16 -11.86 -32.81 -0.83
N LEU A 17 -11.85 -32.20 0.36
CA LEU A 17 -12.07 -30.76 0.53
C LEU A 17 -10.88 -30.05 -0.10
N GLY A 18 -10.92 -29.90 -1.42
CA GLY A 18 -10.10 -28.93 -2.13
C GLY A 18 -10.49 -27.54 -1.65
N GLY A 19 -9.79 -27.05 -0.64
CA GLY A 19 -9.81 -25.64 -0.30
C GLY A 19 -9.37 -24.88 -1.55
N ALA A 20 -10.30 -24.21 -2.21
CA ALA A 20 -9.94 -23.19 -3.17
C ALA A 20 -9.11 -22.17 -2.40
N ALA A 21 -7.79 -22.17 -2.60
CA ALA A 21 -6.96 -21.05 -2.19
C ALA A 21 -7.56 -19.83 -2.89
N LEU A 22 -8.22 -18.95 -2.12
CA LEU A 22 -8.55 -17.63 -2.61
C LEU A 22 -7.24 -17.04 -3.15
N PRO A 23 -7.24 -16.42 -4.34
CA PRO A 23 -6.05 -15.73 -4.80
C PRO A 23 -5.58 -14.84 -3.67
N SER A 24 -4.30 -14.96 -3.29
CA SER A 24 -3.71 -14.15 -2.24
C SER A 24 -3.93 -12.69 -2.63
N GLN A 25 -4.92 -12.04 -2.01
CA GLN A 25 -5.15 -10.61 -2.12
C GLN A 25 -4.19 -9.84 -1.21
N ALA A 26 -3.20 -10.54 -0.61
CA ALA A 26 -2.26 -9.98 0.37
C ALA A 26 -1.13 -9.16 -0.28
N ASN A 27 -1.33 -8.68 -1.51
CA ASN A 27 -0.40 -7.70 -2.06
C ASN A 27 -0.66 -6.37 -1.36
N GLY A 28 0.35 -5.85 -0.69
CA GLY A 28 0.33 -4.50 -0.10
C GLY A 28 1.32 -3.58 -0.79
N ILE A 29 1.25 -2.30 -0.46
CA ILE A 29 2.10 -1.23 -1.00
C ILE A 29 2.94 -0.60 0.10
N ALA A 30 4.24 -0.43 -0.16
CA ALA A 30 5.18 0.21 0.74
C ALA A 30 5.78 1.47 0.12
N PHE A 31 6.06 2.45 0.97
CA PHE A 31 6.73 3.70 0.61
C PHE A 31 7.96 3.90 1.50
N ALA A 32 9.04 4.37 0.90
CA ALA A 32 10.21 4.88 1.60
C ALA A 32 10.60 6.24 1.05
N TYR A 33 11.18 7.09 1.89
CA TYR A 33 11.53 8.45 1.50
C TYR A 33 12.77 8.94 2.24
N ALA A 34 13.59 9.69 1.52
CA ALA A 34 14.71 10.47 2.03
C ALA A 34 14.38 11.96 1.80
N PRO A 35 14.26 12.78 2.87
CA PRO A 35 14.02 14.22 2.76
C PRO A 35 14.91 14.90 1.72
N GLU A 36 14.31 15.73 0.87
CA GLU A 36 14.97 16.45 -0.26
C GLU A 36 15.57 15.59 -1.38
N GLN A 37 15.64 14.27 -1.21
CA GLN A 37 16.39 13.37 -2.11
C GLN A 37 15.46 12.47 -2.93
N GLY A 38 14.25 12.20 -2.43
CA GLY A 38 13.22 11.45 -3.15
C GLY A 38 12.79 10.19 -2.42
N GLY A 39 11.99 9.36 -3.10
CA GLY A 39 11.43 8.15 -2.50
C GLY A 39 11.37 6.96 -3.43
N GLY A 40 10.88 5.86 -2.87
CA GLY A 40 10.66 4.59 -3.56
C GLY A 40 9.32 3.99 -3.16
N VAL A 41 8.71 3.29 -4.11
CA VAL A 41 7.44 2.58 -3.95
C VAL A 41 7.56 1.14 -4.47
N CYS A 42 7.04 0.20 -3.71
CA CYS A 42 6.95 -1.20 -4.12
C CYS A 42 5.61 -1.80 -3.71
N VAL A 43 5.17 -2.80 -4.48
CA VAL A 43 4.02 -3.67 -4.17
C VAL A 43 4.55 -5.09 -4.01
N GLY A 44 4.06 -5.82 -3.01
CA GLY A 44 4.54 -7.16 -2.70
C GLY A 44 3.67 -7.90 -1.67
N GLU A 45 4.00 -9.16 -1.41
CA GLU A 45 3.16 -10.09 -0.63
C GLU A 45 3.26 -9.91 0.89
N ASP A 46 4.33 -9.27 1.38
CA ASP A 46 4.54 -9.06 2.82
C ASP A 46 5.19 -7.70 3.11
N ALA A 47 4.95 -7.20 4.32
CA ALA A 47 5.40 -5.88 4.74
C ALA A 47 6.93 -5.73 4.73
N ALA A 48 7.66 -6.74 5.22
CA ALA A 48 9.09 -6.62 5.43
C ALA A 48 9.83 -6.53 4.09
N SER A 49 9.58 -7.49 3.19
CA SER A 49 10.22 -7.52 1.87
C SER A 49 9.82 -6.31 1.01
N THR A 50 8.58 -5.86 1.11
CA THR A 50 8.11 -4.72 0.30
C THR A 50 8.64 -3.39 0.81
N ILE A 51 8.75 -3.20 2.14
CA ILE A 51 9.42 -2.04 2.73
C ILE A 51 10.89 -2.01 2.32
N ASP A 52 11.59 -3.14 2.37
CA ASP A 52 13.01 -3.21 1.97
C ASP A 52 13.18 -2.87 0.48
N CYS A 53 12.29 -3.36 -0.39
CA CYS A 53 12.25 -2.98 -1.80
C CYS A 53 12.05 -1.46 -1.97
N ALA A 54 11.09 -0.86 -1.26
CA ALA A 54 10.82 0.57 -1.35
C ALA A 54 12.04 1.40 -0.91
N ARG A 55 12.72 0.95 0.16
CA ARG A 55 13.96 1.58 0.65
C ARG A 55 15.11 1.47 -0.34
N GLN A 56 15.26 0.31 -1.01
CA GLN A 56 16.27 0.14 -2.07
C GLN A 56 16.02 1.11 -3.23
N LYS A 57 14.78 1.21 -3.73
CA LYS A 57 14.43 2.18 -4.77
C LYS A 57 14.63 3.63 -4.35
N CYS A 58 14.37 3.96 -3.09
CA CYS A 58 14.72 5.26 -2.53
C CYS A 58 16.24 5.48 -2.55
N ALA A 59 17.03 4.49 -2.15
CA ALA A 59 18.49 4.59 -2.08
C ALA A 59 19.13 4.74 -3.45
N GLU A 60 18.52 4.22 -4.52
CA GLU A 60 18.95 4.48 -5.90
C GLU A 60 18.95 5.98 -6.25
N ARG A 61 18.13 6.79 -5.57
CA ARG A 61 18.05 8.25 -5.75
C ARG A 61 18.84 9.01 -4.68
N ALA A 62 18.75 8.59 -3.43
CA ALA A 62 19.41 9.24 -2.29
C ALA A 62 20.90 8.87 -2.13
N GLY A 63 21.36 7.80 -2.79
CA GLY A 63 22.75 7.34 -2.71
C GLY A 63 23.09 6.51 -1.46
N SER A 64 22.21 6.42 -0.48
CA SER A 64 22.36 5.61 0.74
C SER A 64 21.01 5.06 1.22
N ILE A 65 21.02 3.83 1.75
CA ILE A 65 19.82 3.18 2.28
C ILE A 65 19.47 3.66 3.70
N GLU A 66 20.46 4.21 4.39
CA GLU A 66 20.38 4.80 5.72
C GLU A 66 19.57 6.10 5.71
N ASP A 67 19.61 6.85 4.61
CA ASP A 67 18.80 8.05 4.40
C ASP A 67 17.33 7.75 4.07
N CYS A 68 17.03 6.51 3.69
CA CYS A 68 15.71 6.08 3.24
C CYS A 68 14.87 5.48 4.37
N ALA A 69 14.06 6.33 4.99
CA ALA A 69 13.14 5.94 6.06
C ALA A 69 11.90 5.22 5.48
N PRO A 70 11.42 4.14 6.12
CA PRO A 70 10.12 3.57 5.80
C PRO A 70 9.01 4.57 6.21
N MET A 71 8.09 4.87 5.28
CA MET A 71 7.05 5.87 5.48
C MET A 71 5.69 5.24 5.77
N ALA A 72 5.29 4.24 5.00
CA ALA A 72 4.01 3.56 5.16
C ALA A 72 4.03 2.16 4.54
N TRP A 73 3.18 1.27 5.08
CA TRP A 73 2.78 0.00 4.50
C TRP A 73 1.28 -0.16 4.66
N CYS A 74 0.58 -0.55 3.60
CA CYS A 74 -0.82 -0.95 3.66
C CYS A 74 -1.00 -2.31 3.01
N GLU A 75 -1.62 -3.23 3.74
CA GLU A 75 -2.01 -4.53 3.21
C GLU A 75 -3.23 -4.41 2.30
N GLY A 76 -3.25 -5.20 1.23
CA GLY A 76 -4.36 -5.31 0.30
C GLY A 76 -4.33 -4.26 -0.82
N PRO A 77 -5.06 -4.53 -1.92
CA PRO A 77 -5.15 -3.61 -3.03
C PRO A 77 -5.92 -2.35 -2.60
N GLY A 78 -5.26 -1.21 -2.68
CA GLY A 78 -5.87 0.07 -2.34
C GLY A 78 -5.13 1.22 -2.97
N TRP A 79 -5.87 2.29 -3.25
CA TRP A 79 -5.30 3.54 -3.74
C TRP A 79 -4.45 4.20 -2.65
N SER A 80 -3.41 4.89 -3.09
CA SER A 80 -2.51 5.63 -2.20
C SER A 80 -2.32 7.05 -2.68
N ALA A 81 -2.01 7.97 -1.77
CA ALA A 81 -1.69 9.35 -2.09
C ALA A 81 -0.45 9.80 -1.32
N GLY A 82 0.44 10.46 -2.04
CA GLY A 82 1.59 11.19 -1.50
C GLY A 82 1.30 12.69 -1.51
N VAL A 83 1.68 13.38 -0.44
CA VAL A 83 1.65 14.85 -0.36
C VAL A 83 3.07 15.38 -0.28
N GLY A 84 3.34 16.47 -1.01
CA GLY A 84 4.55 17.27 -0.83
C GLY A 84 4.31 18.28 0.27
N VAL A 85 5.27 18.43 1.19
CA VAL A 85 5.18 19.31 2.35
C VAL A 85 6.39 20.23 2.37
N MET A 86 6.15 21.50 2.64
CA MET A 86 7.15 22.55 2.85
C MET A 86 7.05 23.08 4.29
N HIS A 87 8.12 23.00 5.06
CA HIS A 87 8.23 23.69 6.35
C HIS A 87 8.50 25.18 6.16
N LYS A 88 8.11 25.99 7.14
CA LYS A 88 8.41 27.44 7.18
C LYS A 88 9.91 27.78 7.17
N GLU A 89 10.76 26.80 7.47
CA GLU A 89 12.23 26.92 7.43
C GLU A 89 12.84 26.44 6.10
N GLY A 90 12.02 26.10 5.11
CA GLY A 90 12.46 25.73 3.76
C GLY A 90 12.84 24.26 3.57
N ILE A 91 12.50 23.39 4.53
CA ILE A 91 12.69 21.93 4.43
C ILE A 91 11.48 21.31 3.74
N HIS A 92 11.72 20.42 2.79
CA HIS A 92 10.72 19.67 2.03
C HIS A 92 10.79 18.17 2.30
N TRP A 93 9.62 17.55 2.34
CA TRP A 93 9.49 16.11 2.33
C TRP A 93 8.18 15.65 1.72
N SER A 94 8.06 14.34 1.51
CA SER A 94 6.81 13.70 1.13
C SER A 94 6.25 12.89 2.29
N GLU A 95 4.93 12.87 2.39
CA GLU A 95 4.19 12.00 3.31
C GLU A 95 3.20 11.15 2.51
N PHE A 96 2.89 9.95 2.98
CA PHE A 96 2.06 8.99 2.25
C PHE A 96 0.88 8.50 3.08
N THR A 97 -0.22 8.22 2.40
CA THR A 97 -1.39 7.52 2.93
C THR A 97 -1.81 6.45 1.94
N CYS A 98 -2.28 5.28 2.40
CA CYS A 98 -2.58 4.15 1.53
C CYS A 98 -3.77 3.33 2.05
N GLY A 99 -4.24 2.38 1.22
CA GLY A 99 -5.36 1.50 1.56
C GLY A 99 -6.73 2.12 1.29
N TRP A 100 -6.81 3.14 0.42
CA TRP A 100 -8.07 3.82 0.12
C TRP A 100 -8.90 3.05 -0.92
N PRO A 101 -10.24 3.03 -0.80
CA PRO A 101 -11.10 2.24 -1.67
C PRO A 101 -11.24 2.80 -3.10
N SER A 102 -10.85 4.06 -3.33
CA SER A 102 -10.88 4.69 -4.66
C SER A 102 -9.84 5.81 -4.77
N ARG A 103 -9.59 6.24 -6.02
CA ARG A 103 -8.74 7.40 -6.33
C ARG A 103 -9.22 8.66 -5.61
N GLU A 104 -10.53 8.91 -5.64
CA GLU A 104 -11.16 10.08 -5.03
C GLU A 104 -11.03 10.05 -3.51
N ALA A 105 -11.12 8.88 -2.89
CA ALA A 105 -10.90 8.72 -1.46
C ALA A 105 -9.44 9.01 -1.08
N ALA A 106 -8.47 8.55 -1.88
CA ALA A 106 -7.06 8.86 -1.68
C ALA A 106 -6.77 10.37 -1.82
N LEU A 107 -7.36 11.02 -2.82
CA LEU A 107 -7.26 12.47 -3.02
C LEU A 107 -7.91 13.26 -1.88
N ALA A 108 -9.08 12.82 -1.40
CA ALA A 108 -9.74 13.44 -0.25
C ALA A 108 -8.88 13.31 1.02
N ALA A 109 -8.25 12.15 1.23
CA ALA A 109 -7.33 11.93 2.33
C ALA A 109 -6.08 12.84 2.23
N ALA A 110 -5.51 12.99 1.03
CA ALA A 110 -4.41 13.94 0.79
C ALA A 110 -4.81 15.38 1.13
N LYS A 111 -6.03 15.79 0.75
CA LYS A 111 -6.55 17.12 1.10
C LYS A 111 -6.67 17.32 2.61
N VAL A 112 -7.19 16.35 3.34
CA VAL A 112 -7.24 16.39 4.82
C VAL A 112 -5.83 16.42 5.41
N ARG A 113 -4.91 15.63 4.86
CA ARG A 113 -3.50 15.59 5.29
C ARG A 113 -2.81 16.95 5.10
N CYS A 114 -3.20 17.71 4.08
CA CYS A 114 -2.68 19.04 3.79
C CYS A 114 -3.46 20.18 4.45
N ASP A 115 -4.44 19.92 5.31
CA ASP A 115 -5.14 20.98 6.03
C ASP A 115 -4.18 21.69 7.00
N LEU A 116 -3.77 22.90 6.61
CA LEU A 116 -2.79 23.71 7.34
C LEU A 116 -3.31 24.17 8.71
N SER A 117 -4.63 24.11 8.96
CA SER A 117 -5.18 24.45 10.29
C SER A 117 -4.70 23.50 11.39
N PHE A 118 -4.22 22.29 11.03
CA PHE A 118 -3.63 21.33 11.96
C PHE A 118 -2.09 21.32 11.94
N ARG A 119 -1.46 22.20 11.16
CA ARG A 119 -0.03 22.10 10.80
C ARG A 119 0.68 23.45 10.93
N GLU A 120 0.79 23.95 12.17
CA GLU A 120 1.26 25.31 12.47
C GLU A 120 2.62 25.68 11.84
N ASN A 121 3.55 24.75 11.67
CA ASN A 121 4.89 25.02 11.14
C ASN A 121 5.06 24.73 9.64
N ILE A 122 3.98 24.40 8.94
CA ILE A 122 4.00 24.10 7.51
C ILE A 122 3.60 25.35 6.73
N ASP A 123 4.41 25.69 5.73
CA ASP A 123 4.20 26.82 4.82
C ASP A 123 3.25 26.43 3.67
N SER A 124 3.50 25.28 3.04
CA SER A 124 2.62 24.74 2.00
C SER A 124 2.56 23.21 2.02
N CYS A 125 1.45 22.67 1.54
CA CYS A 125 1.23 21.24 1.34
C CYS A 125 0.32 21.04 0.13
N PHE A 126 0.66 20.10 -0.75
CA PHE A 126 -0.14 19.78 -1.93
C PHE A 126 -0.15 18.28 -2.20
N ALA A 127 -1.22 17.78 -2.82
CA ALA A 127 -1.26 16.42 -3.33
C ALA A 127 -0.22 16.29 -4.45
N GLY A 128 0.86 15.56 -4.18
CA GLY A 128 1.98 15.44 -5.11
C GLY A 128 1.80 14.28 -6.07
N VAL A 129 1.23 13.17 -5.59
CA VAL A 129 1.15 11.93 -6.37
C VAL A 129 0.00 11.04 -5.88
N VAL A 130 -0.60 10.29 -6.80
CA VAL A 130 -1.54 9.21 -6.47
C VAL A 130 -1.01 7.92 -7.09
N TYR A 131 -1.14 6.81 -6.35
CA TYR A 131 -0.83 5.48 -6.84
C TYR A 131 -2.09 4.63 -6.93
N ASP A 132 -2.23 3.90 -8.03
CA ASP A 132 -3.24 2.85 -8.15
C ASP A 132 -2.89 1.64 -7.25
N PRO A 133 -3.80 0.66 -7.09
CA PRO A 133 -3.54 -0.54 -6.27
C PRO A 133 -2.34 -1.38 -6.73
N GLU A 134 -1.92 -1.24 -7.97
CA GLU A 134 -0.75 -1.91 -8.56
C GLU A 134 0.56 -1.13 -8.33
N GLY A 135 0.48 0.05 -7.70
CA GLY A 135 1.63 0.90 -7.40
C GLY A 135 2.09 1.76 -8.57
N ASN A 136 1.29 1.86 -9.64
CA ASN A 136 1.57 2.78 -10.73
C ASN A 136 1.18 4.20 -10.32
N GLU A 137 2.08 5.13 -10.62
CA GLU A 137 1.84 6.54 -10.45
C GLU A 137 0.81 7.04 -11.47
N ILE A 138 -0.24 7.70 -10.97
CA ILE A 138 -1.27 8.34 -11.78
C ILE A 138 -0.95 9.82 -11.87
N ILE A 139 -0.67 10.27 -13.10
CA ILE A 139 -0.50 11.68 -13.42
C ILE A 139 -1.85 12.37 -13.19
N LEU A 140 -1.86 13.35 -12.28
CA LEU A 140 -3.01 14.22 -12.08
C LEU A 140 -2.90 15.34 -13.13
N ASP A 141 -3.83 15.40 -14.07
CA ASP A 141 -3.94 16.56 -14.94
C ASP A 141 -4.40 17.76 -14.09
N ASP A 142 -3.71 18.90 -14.22
CA ASP A 142 -4.08 20.15 -13.57
C ASP A 142 -5.49 20.57 -14.06
N GLU A 143 -6.51 20.48 -13.20
CA GLU A 143 -7.82 21.12 -13.42
C GLU A 143 -7.78 22.62 -13.07
#